data_AF-A0A6N2EPC6-F1
#
_entry.id   AF-A0A6N2EPC6-F1
#
_cell.length_a   1.000
_cell.length_b   1.000
_cell.length_c   1.000
_cell.angle_alpha   90.00
_cell.angle_beta   90.00
_cell.angle_gamma   90.00
#
_symmetry.space_group_name_H-M   'P 1'
#
loop_
_entity.id
_entity.type
_entity.pdbx_description
1 polymer ?
#
loop_
_entity_poly.entity_id
_entity_poly.type
_entity_poly.pdbx_seq_one_letter_code
_entity_poly.pdbx_strand_id
1 'polypeptide(L)'
;MKVFELRTKYRELLELTADSEVDYYGRFACECYGLNAAWKANPVPIDIELKRPPKGTIAPVGSSDLCVLRADLADALAPFLPGMLRGRATFRNSKPPADHPGWVTCLPGSGKGVETYRGPYCRHVRCPWECGSIGGSLVGWARGAIVRRDIGDQLAFFGRIAQTIYVRDTVIEKARLRERFPDLRPYEFPVVEEPLDGEVLPGDPGWDGVFRPTDLPVLPDDDDPWVER
;
A
#
# COMPACT_ATOMS: atom_id res chain seq x y z
N MET A 1 9.45 -11.84 -8.81
CA MET A 1 8.33 -11.52 -7.89
C MET A 1 7.44 -10.54 -8.59
N LYS A 2 6.15 -10.86 -8.77
CA LYS A 2 5.17 -9.96 -9.39
C LYS A 2 4.29 -9.25 -8.33
N VAL A 3 3.76 -8.08 -8.65
CA VAL A 3 3.23 -6.98 -7.81
C VAL A 3 1.91 -6.56 -8.39
N PHE A 4 1.08 -5.84 -7.62
CA PHE A 4 -0.05 -5.07 -8.14
C PHE A 4 0.03 -3.51 -7.92
N GLU A 5 1.07 -2.81 -8.40
CA GLU A 5 1.21 -1.42 -8.89
C GLU A 5 0.13 -0.97 -9.91
N LEU A 6 -0.94 -0.42 -9.36
CA LEU A 6 -1.80 0.47 -10.14
C LEU A 6 -0.97 1.70 -10.51
N ARG A 7 -0.52 1.77 -11.78
CA ARG A 7 0.07 2.99 -12.35
C ARG A 7 -0.78 4.20 -11.93
N THR A 8 -0.10 5.15 -11.31
CA THR A 8 -0.51 6.46 -10.76
C THR A 8 -1.15 7.43 -11.77
N LYS A 9 -1.83 6.93 -12.81
CA LYS A 9 -2.67 7.71 -13.73
C LYS A 9 -4.17 7.64 -13.41
N TYR A 10 -4.57 6.81 -12.45
CA TYR A 10 -5.97 6.63 -12.08
C TYR A 10 -6.32 7.44 -10.83
N ARG A 11 -6.68 8.70 -11.07
CA ARG A 11 -7.56 9.50 -10.22
C ARG A 11 -9.00 8.90 -10.20
N GLU A 12 -9.13 7.58 -10.06
CA GLU A 12 -10.37 6.89 -9.73
C GLU A 12 -10.23 6.40 -8.29
N LEU A 13 -10.08 7.37 -7.39
CA LEU A 13 -10.25 7.15 -5.96
C LEU A 13 -11.66 6.63 -5.77
N LEU A 14 -11.79 5.52 -5.06
CA LEU A 14 -13.06 5.04 -4.53
C LEU A 14 -13.94 6.21 -4.13
N GLU A 15 -15.16 6.27 -4.66
CA GLU A 15 -16.07 7.31 -4.29
C GLU A 15 -16.63 6.99 -2.90
N LEU A 16 -16.02 7.54 -1.86
CA LEU A 16 -16.52 7.47 -0.50
C LEU A 16 -17.71 8.40 -0.33
N THR A 17 -18.62 8.07 0.59
CA THR A 17 -19.65 9.01 1.03
C THR A 17 -19.05 10.08 1.94
N ALA A 18 -19.69 11.24 2.08
CA ALA A 18 -19.14 12.33 2.90
C ALA A 18 -18.91 11.89 4.36
N ASP A 19 -19.84 11.13 4.93
CA ASP A 19 -19.71 10.59 6.30
C ASP A 19 -18.55 9.59 6.39
N SER A 20 -18.36 8.77 5.36
CA SER A 20 -17.23 7.84 5.30
C SER A 20 -15.90 8.53 5.05
N GLU A 21 -15.86 9.64 4.30
CA GLU A 21 -14.66 10.47 4.22
C GLU A 21 -14.30 11.04 5.59
N VAL A 22 -15.29 11.56 6.33
CA VAL A 22 -15.06 12.11 7.68
C VAL A 22 -14.57 11.01 8.64
N ASP A 23 -15.21 9.84 8.70
CA ASP A 23 -14.76 8.74 9.56
C ASP A 23 -13.38 8.22 9.12
N TYR A 24 -13.20 7.99 7.82
CA TYR A 24 -11.92 7.57 7.24
C TYR A 24 -10.81 8.53 7.65
N TYR A 25 -10.92 9.83 7.33
CA TYR A 25 -9.91 10.83 7.67
C TYR A 25 -9.76 11.04 9.18
N GLY A 26 -10.80 10.82 9.99
CA GLY A 26 -10.73 10.86 11.45
C GLY A 26 -9.84 9.77 12.06
N ARG A 27 -9.60 8.65 11.34
CA ARG A 27 -8.66 7.59 11.76
C ARG A 27 -7.20 7.92 11.41
N PHE A 28 -6.96 8.96 10.60
CA PHE A 28 -5.62 9.43 10.24
C PHE A 28 -5.25 10.66 11.07
N ALA A 29 -3.99 10.75 11.47
CA ALA A 29 -3.50 11.83 12.34
C ALA A 29 -2.91 13.02 11.59
N CYS A 30 -2.36 12.78 10.40
CA CYS A 30 -1.53 13.74 9.67
C CYS A 30 -2.07 13.86 8.25
N GLU A 31 -1.94 15.05 7.66
CA GLU A 31 -2.24 15.29 6.23
C GLU A 31 -1.37 14.41 5.30
N CYS A 32 -0.31 13.76 5.84
CA CYS A 32 0.42 12.69 5.16
C CYS A 32 -0.33 11.35 5.09
N TYR A 33 -1.59 11.29 5.54
CA TYR A 33 -2.45 10.09 5.52
C TYR A 33 -1.89 8.91 6.33
N GLY A 34 -1.18 9.20 7.43
CA GLY A 34 -0.73 8.19 8.40
C GLY A 34 -1.74 7.96 9.53
N LEU A 35 -1.98 6.69 9.89
CA LEU A 35 -2.95 6.32 10.94
C LEU A 35 -2.58 6.95 12.30
N ASN A 36 -3.61 7.39 13.04
CA ASN A 36 -3.41 8.13 14.29
C ASN A 36 -2.90 7.26 15.46
N ALA A 37 -2.42 7.90 16.52
CA ALA A 37 -1.82 7.20 17.66
C ALA A 37 -2.83 6.27 18.37
N ALA A 38 -4.10 6.68 18.46
CA ALA A 38 -5.16 5.86 19.06
C ALA A 38 -5.38 4.56 18.27
N TRP A 39 -5.43 4.64 16.94
CA TRP A 39 -5.51 3.46 16.08
C TRP A 39 -4.24 2.62 16.17
N LYS A 40 -3.05 3.23 16.13
CA LYS A 40 -1.78 2.50 16.23
C LYS A 40 -1.65 1.71 17.53
N ALA A 41 -2.17 2.26 18.63
CA ALA A 41 -2.19 1.61 19.94
C ALA A 41 -3.24 0.49 20.02
N ASN A 42 -4.38 0.65 19.35
CA ASN A 42 -5.45 -0.34 19.33
C ASN A 42 -6.02 -0.49 17.89
N PRO A 43 -5.33 -1.26 17.03
CA PRO A 43 -5.64 -1.29 15.62
C PRO A 43 -6.93 -2.09 15.39
N VAL A 44 -7.92 -1.42 14.81
CA VAL A 44 -9.23 -1.99 14.49
C VAL A 44 -9.51 -1.84 13.00
N PRO A 45 -10.31 -2.75 12.39
CA PRO A 45 -10.75 -2.57 11.02
C PRO A 45 -11.40 -1.20 10.77
N ILE A 46 -11.27 -0.70 9.55
CA ILE A 46 -11.92 0.53 9.09
C ILE A 46 -13.06 0.14 8.17
N ASP A 47 -14.30 0.39 8.59
CA ASP A 47 -15.48 0.21 7.75
C ASP A 47 -15.69 1.47 6.89
N ILE A 48 -16.12 1.30 5.65
CA ILE A 48 -16.44 2.41 4.75
C ILE A 48 -17.76 2.18 4.03
N GLU A 49 -18.40 3.27 3.63
CA GLU A 49 -19.51 3.30 2.69
C GLU A 49 -19.06 3.92 1.35
N LEU A 50 -19.35 3.21 0.27
CA LEU A 50 -19.01 3.54 -1.10
C LEU A 50 -20.25 4.09 -1.82
N LYS A 51 -20.08 5.10 -2.66
CA LYS A 51 -21.12 5.60 -3.57
C LYS A 51 -21.45 4.60 -4.68
N ARG A 52 -20.44 3.85 -5.17
CA ARG A 52 -20.57 2.86 -6.24
C ARG A 52 -19.50 1.77 -6.20
N PRO A 53 -19.71 0.62 -6.87
CA PRO A 53 -18.69 -0.43 -7.00
C PRO A 53 -17.40 0.05 -7.68
N PRO A 54 -16.22 -0.32 -7.16
CA PRO A 54 -14.94 -0.12 -7.83
C PRO A 54 -14.84 -0.93 -9.13
N LYS A 55 -13.98 -0.49 -10.05
CA LYS A 55 -13.66 -1.26 -11.26
C LYS A 55 -12.57 -2.28 -10.94
N GLY A 56 -12.79 -3.55 -11.29
CA GLY A 56 -11.84 -4.64 -11.08
C GLY A 56 -12.03 -5.34 -9.72
N THR A 57 -10.96 -5.91 -9.18
CA THR A 57 -10.98 -6.73 -7.95
C THR A 57 -10.20 -6.10 -6.78
N ILE A 58 -9.40 -5.06 -7.06
CA ILE A 58 -8.60 -4.30 -6.07
C ILE A 58 -8.78 -2.82 -6.37
N ALA A 59 -8.99 -2.02 -5.33
CA ALA A 59 -9.09 -0.58 -5.43
C ALA A 59 -8.36 0.13 -4.27
N PRO A 60 -7.44 1.05 -4.56
CA PRO A 60 -6.76 1.87 -3.56
C PRO A 60 -7.64 2.96 -2.95
N VAL A 61 -7.48 3.26 -1.65
CA VAL A 61 -8.13 4.40 -0.98
C VAL A 61 -7.13 5.52 -0.68
N GLY A 62 -7.06 6.55 -1.53
CA GLY A 62 -6.27 7.77 -1.25
C GLY A 62 -4.75 7.60 -1.32
N SER A 63 -4.05 8.02 -0.27
CA SER A 63 -2.60 7.80 -0.07
C SER A 63 -2.34 7.04 1.23
N SER A 64 -3.18 6.07 1.56
CA SER A 64 -3.10 5.31 2.82
C SER A 64 -2.76 3.84 2.62
N ASP A 65 -2.51 3.16 3.73
CA ASP A 65 -2.39 1.70 3.85
C ASP A 65 -3.69 0.93 3.55
N LEU A 66 -4.82 1.62 3.34
CA LEU A 66 -6.12 1.00 3.11
C LEU A 66 -6.33 0.66 1.64
N CYS A 67 -6.66 -0.60 1.36
CA CYS A 67 -7.18 -1.05 0.08
C CYS A 67 -8.60 -1.62 0.23
N VAL A 68 -9.36 -1.57 -0.85
CA VAL A 68 -10.66 -2.19 -0.99
C VAL A 68 -10.52 -3.37 -1.93
N LEU A 69 -10.86 -4.56 -1.45
CA LEU A 69 -10.76 -5.81 -2.19
C LEU A 69 -12.13 -6.39 -2.43
N ARG A 70 -12.31 -7.04 -3.57
CA ARG A 70 -13.42 -7.96 -3.78
C ARG A 70 -13.34 -9.04 -2.69
N ALA A 71 -14.46 -9.38 -2.06
CA ALA A 71 -14.41 -10.20 -0.85
C ALA A 71 -13.81 -11.60 -1.10
N ASP A 72 -14.12 -12.21 -2.25
CA ASP A 72 -13.58 -13.51 -2.65
C ASP A 72 -12.05 -13.48 -2.93
N LEU A 73 -11.50 -12.34 -3.39
CA LEU A 73 -10.06 -12.13 -3.48
C LEU A 73 -9.45 -11.98 -2.10
N ALA A 74 -10.07 -11.18 -1.22
CA ALA A 74 -9.62 -11.07 0.15
C ALA A 74 -9.55 -12.46 0.80
N ASP A 75 -10.59 -13.28 0.65
CA ASP A 75 -10.63 -14.66 1.14
C ASP A 75 -9.54 -15.55 0.53
N ALA A 76 -9.25 -15.40 -0.76
CA ALA A 76 -8.15 -16.10 -1.41
C ALA A 76 -6.77 -15.73 -0.81
N LEU A 77 -6.59 -14.47 -0.42
CA LEU A 77 -5.33 -13.95 0.13
C LEU A 77 -5.22 -14.12 1.66
N ALA A 78 -6.33 -14.33 2.37
CA ALA A 78 -6.41 -14.47 3.82
C ALA A 78 -5.31 -15.35 4.43
N PRO A 79 -5.07 -16.57 3.90
CA PRO A 79 -4.10 -17.49 4.50
C PRO A 79 -2.66 -16.99 4.41
N PHE A 80 -2.37 -16.01 3.55
CA PHE A 80 -1.03 -15.51 3.24
C PHE A 80 -0.74 -14.13 3.83
N LEU A 81 -1.75 -13.43 4.37
CA LEU A 81 -1.64 -12.09 4.94
C LEU A 81 -1.93 -12.12 6.46
N PRO A 82 -1.04 -12.72 7.27
CA PRO A 82 -1.23 -12.76 8.71
C PRO A 82 -1.20 -11.35 9.30
N GLY A 83 -2.23 -10.99 10.08
CA GLY A 83 -2.35 -9.67 10.68
C GLY A 83 -3.01 -8.61 9.79
N MET A 84 -3.62 -9.02 8.67
CA MET A 84 -4.52 -8.17 7.92
C MET A 84 -5.80 -7.91 8.71
N LEU A 85 -6.13 -6.63 8.88
CA LEU A 85 -7.42 -6.20 9.41
C LEU A 85 -8.43 -6.11 8.26
N ARG A 86 -9.64 -6.61 8.49
CA ARG A 86 -10.72 -6.64 7.51
C ARG A 86 -11.91 -5.87 8.02
N GLY A 87 -12.27 -4.80 7.33
CA GLY A 87 -13.49 -4.07 7.58
C GLY A 87 -14.51 -4.30 6.46
N ARG A 88 -15.68 -3.73 6.64
CA ARG A 88 -16.79 -3.78 5.70
C ARG A 88 -16.66 -2.66 4.69
N ALA A 89 -16.96 -2.96 3.43
CA ALA A 89 -17.25 -1.94 2.42
C ALA A 89 -18.71 -2.11 1.98
N THR A 90 -19.56 -1.16 2.35
CA THR A 90 -20.98 -1.17 1.98
C THR A 90 -21.25 -0.16 0.86
N PHE A 91 -22.39 -0.27 0.20
CA PHE A 91 -22.80 0.66 -0.86
C PHE A 91 -23.97 1.52 -0.42
N ARG A 92 -23.85 2.84 -0.59
CA ARG A 92 -24.94 3.79 -0.35
C ARG A 92 -25.99 3.65 -1.45
N ASN A 93 -27.23 3.39 -1.07
CA ASN A 93 -28.42 3.38 -1.95
C ASN A 93 -28.30 2.52 -3.21
N SER A 94 -27.30 1.65 -3.29
CA SER A 94 -27.00 0.82 -4.43
C SER A 94 -26.87 -0.61 -3.93
N LYS A 95 -27.67 -1.52 -4.49
CA LYS A 95 -27.42 -2.95 -4.26
C LYS A 95 -26.33 -3.38 -5.24
N PRO A 96 -25.30 -4.10 -4.78
CA PRO A 96 -24.38 -4.73 -5.72
C PRO A 96 -25.19 -5.66 -6.65
N PRO A 97 -24.71 -5.93 -7.88
CA PRO A 97 -25.28 -6.98 -8.72
C PRO A 97 -25.45 -8.26 -7.91
N ALA A 98 -26.53 -9.01 -8.15
CA ALA A 98 -26.88 -10.18 -7.34
C ALA A 98 -25.79 -11.27 -7.33
N ASP A 99 -24.94 -11.28 -8.37
CA ASP A 99 -23.81 -12.18 -8.59
C ASP A 99 -22.46 -11.60 -8.12
N HIS A 100 -22.43 -10.35 -7.64
CA HIS A 100 -21.19 -9.73 -7.21
C HIS A 100 -20.80 -10.20 -5.80
N PRO A 101 -19.60 -10.76 -5.59
CA PRO A 101 -19.16 -11.34 -4.31
C PRO A 101 -18.94 -10.33 -3.16
N GLY A 102 -19.46 -9.11 -3.24
CA GLY A 102 -19.25 -8.05 -2.25
C GLY A 102 -17.83 -7.47 -2.23
N TRP A 103 -17.60 -6.54 -1.30
CA TRP A 103 -16.34 -5.82 -1.12
C TRP A 103 -16.00 -5.68 0.37
N VAL A 104 -14.70 -5.65 0.66
CA VAL A 104 -14.16 -5.48 2.01
C VAL A 104 -13.02 -4.48 1.98
N THR A 105 -12.82 -3.77 3.08
CA THR A 105 -11.59 -3.01 3.30
C THR A 105 -10.53 -3.92 3.90
N CYS A 106 -9.29 -3.70 3.53
CA CYS A 106 -8.13 -4.44 4.01
C CYS A 106 -6.99 -3.45 4.29
N LEU A 107 -6.35 -3.61 5.43
CA LEU A 107 -5.16 -2.85 5.80
C LEU A 107 -4.25 -3.71 6.69
N PRO A 108 -2.93 -3.49 6.68
CA PRO A 108 -2.03 -4.12 7.63
C PRO A 108 -2.36 -3.67 9.06
N GLY A 109 -2.20 -4.56 10.02
CA GLY A 109 -2.16 -4.17 11.43
C GLY A 109 -1.03 -3.18 11.73
N SER A 110 -1.09 -2.53 12.89
CA SER A 110 -0.06 -1.56 13.33
C SER A 110 1.35 -2.18 13.25
N GLY A 111 2.25 -1.52 12.53
CA GLY A 111 3.64 -1.96 12.33
C GLY A 111 3.83 -3.17 11.42
N LYS A 112 2.80 -3.59 10.67
CA LYS A 112 2.87 -4.74 9.73
C LYS A 112 3.08 -4.35 8.27
N GLY A 113 3.01 -3.06 7.94
CA GLY A 113 3.32 -2.56 6.59
C GLY A 113 4.83 -2.58 6.32
N VAL A 114 5.21 -2.99 5.11
CA VAL A 114 6.60 -3.09 4.65
C VAL A 114 6.99 -1.82 3.90
N GLU A 115 8.19 -1.30 4.13
CA GLU A 115 8.69 -0.17 3.36
C GLU A 115 9.07 -0.61 1.93
N THR A 116 8.50 0.06 0.94
CA THR A 116 8.60 -0.30 -0.48
C THR A 116 9.36 0.73 -1.30
N TYR A 117 9.75 1.86 -0.69
CA TYR A 117 10.50 2.92 -1.33
C TYR A 117 11.99 2.88 -0.98
N ARG A 118 12.60 1.68 -0.94
CA ARG A 118 14.03 1.49 -0.60
C ARG A 118 14.96 1.41 -1.82
N GLY A 119 14.51 1.92 -2.96
CA GLY A 119 15.24 1.81 -4.23
C GLY A 119 16.17 3.01 -4.50
N PRO A 120 16.93 2.95 -5.61
CA PRO A 120 17.81 4.04 -5.99
C PRO A 120 17.03 5.34 -6.14
N TYR A 121 17.60 6.43 -5.64
CA TYR A 121 17.03 7.78 -5.72
C TYR A 121 15.72 8.00 -4.95
N CYS A 122 15.21 7.00 -4.23
CA CYS A 122 14.10 7.22 -3.31
C CYS A 122 14.52 8.22 -2.21
N ARG A 123 13.61 9.12 -1.85
CA ARG A 123 13.85 10.14 -0.82
C ARG A 123 12.75 10.15 0.19
N HIS A 124 13.11 9.94 1.45
CA HIS A 124 12.15 9.97 2.52
C HIS A 124 12.06 11.35 3.12
N VAL A 125 10.86 11.67 3.60
CA VAL A 125 10.60 12.90 4.32
C VAL A 125 9.87 12.58 5.59
N ARG A 126 10.26 13.26 6.66
CA ARG A 126 9.47 13.25 7.88
C ARG A 126 8.17 14.03 7.62
N CYS A 127 7.01 13.48 7.99
CA CYS A 127 5.72 14.19 8.00
C CYS A 127 5.99 15.52 8.74
N PRO A 128 5.79 16.68 8.07
CA PRO A 128 6.04 17.99 8.68
C PRO A 128 5.04 18.33 9.79
N TRP A 129 3.98 17.52 9.93
CA TRP A 129 2.98 17.62 10.98
C TRP A 129 3.30 16.69 12.16
N GLU A 130 2.35 16.54 13.08
CA GLU A 130 2.59 15.96 14.41
C GLU A 130 2.85 14.44 14.44
N CYS A 131 2.58 13.69 13.36
CA CYS A 131 2.67 12.23 13.44
C CYS A 131 4.10 11.68 13.41
N GLY A 132 5.08 12.48 12.99
CA GLY A 132 6.50 12.12 12.96
C GLY A 132 6.85 10.92 12.07
N SER A 133 5.88 10.39 11.32
CA SER A 133 6.11 9.28 10.38
C SER A 133 7.09 9.73 9.30
N ILE A 134 7.98 8.83 8.92
CA ILE A 134 8.83 9.04 7.75
C ILE A 134 8.09 8.42 6.57
N GLY A 135 7.71 9.26 5.61
CA GLY A 135 6.98 8.91 4.40
C GLY A 135 7.95 8.53 3.26
N GLY A 136 7.43 7.74 2.33
CA GLY A 136 8.14 7.18 1.18
C GLY A 136 8.32 8.19 0.05
N SER A 137 9.08 7.76 -0.97
CA SER A 137 9.66 8.61 -2.01
C SER A 137 8.77 9.75 -2.53
N LEU A 138 9.14 11.00 -2.27
CA LEU A 138 8.56 12.18 -2.95
C LEU A 138 9.03 12.31 -4.41
N VAL A 139 9.96 11.45 -4.84
CA VAL A 139 10.50 11.46 -6.19
C VAL A 139 9.65 10.53 -7.04
N GLY A 140 8.69 11.10 -7.78
CA GLY A 140 7.67 10.34 -8.52
C GLY A 140 8.21 9.43 -9.63
N TRP A 141 9.47 9.60 -10.04
CA TRP A 141 10.17 8.72 -11.00
C TRP A 141 11.07 7.68 -10.31
N ALA A 142 11.37 7.83 -9.02
CA ALA A 142 12.26 6.91 -8.32
C ALA A 142 11.58 5.55 -8.19
N ARG A 143 12.29 4.50 -8.59
CA ARG A 143 11.77 3.12 -8.52
C ARG A 143 11.98 2.58 -7.12
N GLY A 144 10.88 2.23 -6.45
CA GLY A 144 10.93 1.57 -5.15
C GLY A 144 11.56 0.18 -5.20
N ALA A 145 11.98 -0.30 -4.04
CA ALA A 145 12.43 -1.67 -3.82
C ALA A 145 12.06 -2.08 -2.39
N ILE A 146 12.01 -3.39 -2.17
CA ILE A 146 11.78 -3.97 -0.84
C ILE A 146 13.07 -4.61 -0.36
N VAL A 147 13.46 -4.35 0.89
CA VAL A 147 14.64 -4.99 1.48
C VAL A 147 14.26 -6.40 1.97
N ARG A 148 15.05 -7.41 1.60
CA ARG A 148 14.74 -8.82 1.87
C ARG A 148 14.48 -9.10 3.35
N ARG A 149 15.24 -8.46 4.25
CA ARG A 149 15.09 -8.66 5.71
C ARG A 149 13.72 -8.23 6.24
N ASP A 150 13.10 -7.22 5.62
CA ASP A 150 11.83 -6.65 6.09
C ASP A 150 10.64 -7.60 5.86
N ILE A 151 10.78 -8.47 4.85
CA ILE A 151 9.75 -9.44 4.48
C ILE A 151 10.03 -10.85 5.01
N GLY A 152 11.29 -11.22 5.24
CA GLY A 152 11.67 -12.57 5.66
C GLY A 152 11.03 -13.66 4.79
N ASP A 153 10.40 -14.65 5.43
CA ASP A 153 9.71 -15.77 4.76
C ASP A 153 8.24 -15.49 4.41
N GLN A 154 7.77 -14.25 4.60
CA GLN A 154 6.38 -13.91 4.30
C GLN A 154 6.07 -14.12 2.82
N LEU A 155 4.93 -14.75 2.54
CA LEU A 155 4.49 -15.05 1.18
C LEU A 155 3.66 -13.92 0.57
N ALA A 156 3.00 -13.10 1.40
CA ALA A 156 2.32 -11.88 0.99
C ALA A 156 2.38 -10.83 2.11
N PHE A 157 2.31 -9.55 1.74
CA PHE A 157 2.35 -8.42 2.68
C PHE A 157 1.81 -7.13 2.04
N PHE A 158 1.54 -6.13 2.88
CA PHE A 158 1.13 -4.79 2.46
C PHE A 158 2.34 -3.86 2.38
N GLY A 159 2.39 -3.01 1.35
CA GLY A 159 3.26 -1.84 1.36
C GLY A 159 2.76 -0.79 2.36
N ARG A 160 3.69 -0.07 3.00
CA ARG A 160 3.43 0.96 4.02
C ARG A 160 2.86 2.27 3.44
N ILE A 161 3.11 2.53 2.16
CA ILE A 161 2.79 3.82 1.49
C ILE A 161 2.29 3.60 0.05
N ALA A 162 2.19 2.34 -0.36
CA ALA A 162 1.59 1.97 -1.63
C ALA A 162 0.47 0.99 -1.30
N GLN A 163 -0.72 1.26 -1.83
CA GLN A 163 -1.97 0.52 -1.65
C GLN A 163 -1.96 -0.83 -2.36
N THR A 164 -0.85 -1.52 -2.21
CA THR A 164 -0.41 -2.62 -3.02
C THR A 164 -0.18 -3.79 -2.10
N ILE A 165 -0.77 -4.90 -2.50
CA ILE A 165 -0.50 -6.19 -1.90
C ILE A 165 0.60 -6.83 -2.74
N TYR A 166 1.71 -7.11 -2.09
CA TYR A 166 2.83 -7.81 -2.68
C TYR A 166 2.67 -9.29 -2.37
N VAL A 167 2.85 -10.13 -3.40
CA VAL A 167 2.71 -11.58 -3.27
C VAL A 167 3.88 -12.27 -3.95
N ARG A 168 4.36 -13.35 -3.35
CA ARG A 168 5.30 -14.25 -4.04
C ARG A 168 4.57 -15.05 -5.11
N ASP A 169 5.31 -15.52 -6.12
CA ASP A 169 4.73 -16.32 -7.20
C ASP A 169 4.03 -17.60 -6.67
N THR A 170 4.54 -18.18 -5.58
CA THR A 170 3.91 -19.29 -4.88
C THR A 170 2.48 -18.98 -4.40
N VAL A 171 2.16 -17.75 -4.02
CA VAL A 171 0.78 -17.37 -3.64
C VAL A 171 -0.11 -17.31 -4.88
N ILE A 172 0.41 -16.78 -5.99
CA ILE A 172 -0.32 -16.72 -7.27
C ILE A 172 -0.76 -18.14 -7.68
N GLU A 173 0.13 -19.11 -7.54
CA GLU A 173 -0.11 -20.52 -7.83
C GLU A 173 -1.06 -21.16 -6.81
N LYS A 174 -0.73 -21.11 -5.51
CA LYS A 174 -1.50 -21.77 -4.45
C LYS A 174 -2.93 -21.25 -4.33
N ALA A 175 -3.13 -19.94 -4.48
CA ALA A 175 -4.45 -19.33 -4.43
C ALA A 175 -5.16 -19.31 -5.79
N ARG A 176 -4.51 -19.82 -6.85
CA ARG A 176 -5.00 -19.84 -8.24
C ARG A 176 -5.46 -18.46 -8.71
N LEU A 177 -4.69 -17.42 -8.38
CA LEU A 177 -5.14 -16.03 -8.54
C LEU A 177 -5.44 -15.68 -10.00
N ARG A 178 -4.63 -16.15 -10.96
CA ARG A 178 -4.83 -15.87 -12.38
C ARG A 178 -6.11 -16.50 -12.95
N GLU A 179 -6.48 -17.67 -12.45
CA GLU A 179 -7.65 -18.40 -12.92
C GLU A 179 -8.94 -17.84 -12.30
N ARG A 180 -8.89 -17.49 -11.02
CA ARG A 180 -10.05 -16.98 -10.26
C ARG A 180 -10.33 -15.50 -10.52
N PHE A 181 -9.29 -14.74 -10.84
CA PHE A 181 -9.34 -13.28 -11.00
C PHE A 181 -8.62 -12.88 -12.30
N PRO A 182 -9.22 -13.11 -13.47
CA PRO A 182 -8.58 -12.87 -14.77
C PRO A 182 -8.31 -11.39 -15.06
N ASP A 183 -8.88 -10.48 -14.27
CA ASP A 183 -8.63 -9.03 -14.30
C ASP A 183 -7.37 -8.62 -13.53
N LEU A 184 -6.82 -9.50 -12.69
CA LEU A 184 -5.53 -9.26 -12.03
C LEU A 184 -4.39 -9.24 -13.06
N ARG A 185 -3.59 -8.17 -13.02
CA ARG A 185 -2.36 -7.99 -13.81
C ARG A 185 -1.13 -7.83 -12.91
N PRO A 186 -0.36 -8.89 -12.66
CA PRO A 186 0.81 -8.80 -11.80
C PRO A 186 2.08 -8.39 -12.58
N TYR A 187 2.91 -7.47 -12.08
CA TYR A 187 4.18 -6.98 -12.70
C TYR A 187 5.34 -6.97 -11.70
N GLU A 188 6.60 -7.04 -12.09
CA GLU A 188 7.67 -7.35 -11.13
C GLU A 188 8.10 -6.20 -10.20
N PHE A 189 8.37 -6.49 -8.91
CA PHE A 189 9.08 -5.56 -8.01
C PHE A 189 10.48 -6.09 -7.72
N PRO A 190 11.47 -5.20 -7.61
CA PRO A 190 12.77 -5.57 -7.09
C PRO A 190 12.71 -5.85 -5.58
N VAL A 191 13.41 -6.92 -5.19
CA VAL A 191 13.80 -7.21 -3.81
C VAL A 191 15.32 -7.11 -3.75
N VAL A 192 15.82 -6.35 -2.79
CA VAL A 192 17.25 -6.05 -2.63
C VAL A 192 17.73 -6.58 -1.28
N GLU A 193 19.01 -6.94 -1.18
CA GLU A 193 19.56 -7.42 0.11
C GLU A 193 19.72 -6.28 1.12
N GLU A 194 20.07 -5.09 0.64
CA GLU A 194 20.31 -3.89 1.44
C GLU A 194 19.61 -2.67 0.80
N PRO A 195 19.27 -1.64 1.59
CA PRO A 195 18.69 -0.40 1.06
C PRO A 195 19.55 0.29 0.00
N LEU A 196 18.92 0.83 -1.04
CA LEU A 196 19.59 1.53 -2.14
C LEU A 196 19.34 3.05 -2.15
N ASP A 197 18.57 3.55 -1.19
CA ASP A 197 18.25 4.97 -1.03
C ASP A 197 19.36 5.76 -0.31
N GLY A 198 20.27 5.06 0.39
CA GLY A 198 21.33 5.65 1.21
C GLY A 198 20.84 6.17 2.56
N GLU A 199 19.58 5.96 2.92
CA GLU A 199 18.96 6.48 4.13
C GLU A 199 18.82 5.39 5.18
N VAL A 200 19.09 5.76 6.43
CA VAL A 200 18.84 4.89 7.60
C VAL A 200 17.48 5.27 8.17
N LEU A 201 16.53 4.36 8.09
CA LEU A 201 15.14 4.54 8.49
C LEU A 201 14.81 3.72 9.76
N PRO A 202 13.70 4.01 10.45
CA PRO A 202 13.22 3.20 11.55
C PRO A 202 13.09 1.71 11.15
N GLY A 203 13.85 0.86 11.84
CA GLY A 203 13.92 -0.58 11.55
C GLY A 203 15.21 -1.03 10.87
N ASP A 204 15.99 -0.10 10.31
CA ASP A 204 17.27 -0.43 9.71
C ASP A 204 18.38 -0.66 10.76
N PRO A 205 19.37 -1.52 10.45
CA PRO A 205 20.61 -1.57 11.21
C PRO A 205 21.26 -0.19 11.28
N GLY A 206 21.60 0.25 12.49
CA GLY A 206 22.22 1.57 12.72
C GLY A 206 21.24 2.72 12.93
N TRP A 207 19.92 2.48 12.91
CA TRP A 207 18.94 3.50 13.29
C TRP A 207 19.10 3.92 14.75
N ASP A 208 19.36 5.21 14.98
CA ASP A 208 19.61 5.79 16.31
C ASP A 208 18.44 6.64 16.83
N GLY A 209 17.29 6.62 16.15
CA GLY A 209 16.12 7.43 16.49
C GLY A 209 16.07 8.79 15.80
N VAL A 210 17.09 9.18 15.04
CA VAL A 210 17.16 10.49 14.38
C VAL A 210 17.18 10.33 12.86
N PHE A 211 16.15 10.87 12.20
CA PHE A 211 16.10 10.89 10.74
C PHE A 211 17.07 11.93 10.20
N ARG A 212 17.95 11.51 9.31
CA ARG A 212 18.92 12.34 8.61
C ARG A 212 18.71 12.14 7.11
N PRO A 213 17.99 13.06 6.43
CA PRO A 213 17.79 12.93 5.00
C PRO A 213 19.13 13.00 4.28
N THR A 214 19.25 12.25 3.19
CA THR A 214 20.46 12.29 2.37
C THR A 214 20.44 13.45 1.38
N ASP A 215 21.50 14.25 1.37
CA ASP A 215 21.77 15.25 0.32
C ASP A 215 22.34 14.56 -0.92
N LEU A 216 21.52 13.77 -1.60
CA LEU A 216 21.89 13.20 -2.88
C LEU A 216 21.56 14.19 -4.01
N PRO A 217 22.41 14.33 -5.03
CA PRO A 217 22.19 15.29 -6.10
C PRO A 217 20.84 15.03 -6.78
N VAL A 218 20.11 16.12 -7.03
CA VAL A 218 19.00 16.13 -7.99
C VAL A 218 19.66 15.80 -9.34
N LEU A 219 19.38 14.62 -9.89
CA LEU A 219 19.78 14.37 -11.27
C LEU A 219 19.09 15.43 -12.14
N PRO A 220 19.80 16.09 -13.07
CA PRO A 220 19.18 17.04 -13.99
C PRO A 220 18.04 16.36 -14.74
N ASP A 221 16.97 17.12 -15.00
CA ASP A 221 15.67 16.67 -15.54
C ASP A 221 15.70 15.96 -16.92
N ASP A 222 16.86 15.72 -17.53
CA ASP A 222 16.96 15.47 -18.97
C ASP A 222 17.51 14.09 -19.41
N ASP A 223 17.85 13.18 -18.49
CA ASP A 223 18.20 11.81 -18.86
C ASP A 223 17.29 10.82 -18.13
N ASP A 224 16.04 10.70 -18.60
CA ASP A 224 15.22 9.50 -18.35
C ASP A 224 15.77 8.38 -19.25
N PRO A 225 16.49 7.37 -18.72
CA PRO A 225 17.03 6.29 -19.53
C PRO A 225 15.94 5.31 -20.01
N TRP A 226 14.66 5.64 -19.82
CA TRP A 226 13.51 4.82 -20.17
C TRP A 226 12.46 5.53 -21.04
N VAL A 227 12.77 6.68 -21.65
CA VAL A 227 12.11 7.07 -22.90
C VAL A 227 12.60 6.10 -23.97
N GLU A 228 11.74 5.15 -24.36
CA GLU A 228 11.98 4.26 -25.51
C GLU A 228 12.46 5.10 -26.72
N ARG A 229 13.65 4.76 -27.25
CA ARG A 229 14.01 5.05 -28.64
C ARG A 229 13.57 3.89 -29.52
#